data_AF-A0A4D4KP99-F1
#
_entry.id   AF-A0A4D4KP99-F1
#
_cell.length_a   1.000
_cell.length_b   1.000
_cell.length_c   1.000
_cell.angle_alpha   90.00
_cell.angle_beta   90.00
_cell.angle_gamma   90.00
#
_symmetry.space_group_name_H-M   'P 1'
#
loop_
_entity.id
_entity.type
_entity.pdbx_description
1 polymer ?
#
loop_
_entity_poly.entity_id
_entity_poly.type
_entity_poly.pdbx_seq_one_letter_code
_entity_poly.pdbx_strand_id
1 'polypeptide(L)'
;MVELLCADGPVISPVDLTLVAEHRRGHGAMYEALNRGNVDVSRLRQVLAGLPIPQAADGRLVLAVDISHGLRPNALTSADRLFCHVYGRNGRSSDQFTPGWPYSFVAALETGRTSWCQPLDAVRLGPEGDVVEATAAQVRRVVEDPIEMDRWHLGDRDILIVFDAGYGAPRMSHLLRGLPVEVLGRMRSDRVMRKPVPVPWISPPQGGRPPKHRQGVPLRQAGHLGRAGRGNRTGRRPVRHHPRDGLGPHPPPPDHPLRVDRPHR
;
A
#
# COMPACT_ATOMS: atom_id res chain seq x y z
N MET A 1 -10.49 -25.33 7.11
CA MET A 1 -9.63 -24.30 6.48
C MET A 1 -8.19 -24.76 6.24
N VAL A 2 -7.83 -26.00 6.62
CA VAL A 2 -6.53 -26.61 6.28
C VAL A 2 -6.49 -26.95 4.78
N GLU A 3 -7.65 -27.17 4.17
CA GLU A 3 -7.82 -27.52 2.75
C GLU A 3 -7.22 -26.45 1.83
N LEU A 4 -7.30 -25.16 2.21
CA LEU A 4 -6.69 -24.05 1.46
C LEU A 4 -5.16 -24.15 1.39
N LEU A 5 -4.52 -24.68 2.44
CA LEU A 5 -3.07 -24.83 2.52
C LEU A 5 -2.58 -26.12 1.83
N CYS A 6 -3.48 -27.09 1.64
CA CYS A 6 -3.20 -28.38 1.04
C CYS A 6 -3.59 -28.46 -0.45
N ALA A 7 -4.38 -27.51 -0.95
CA ALA A 7 -4.75 -27.46 -2.35
C ALA A 7 -3.52 -27.20 -3.24
N ASP A 8 -3.40 -27.97 -4.33
CA ASP A 8 -2.36 -27.78 -5.32
C ASP A 8 -2.64 -26.51 -6.14
N GLY A 9 -1.89 -25.45 -5.85
CA GLY A 9 -1.93 -24.20 -6.60
C GLY A 9 -3.09 -23.27 -6.24
N PRO A 10 -3.42 -22.30 -7.13
CA PRO A 10 -4.41 -21.28 -6.83
C PRO A 10 -5.83 -21.86 -6.71
N VAL A 11 -6.49 -21.57 -5.59
CA VAL A 11 -7.89 -21.93 -5.38
C VAL A 11 -8.80 -20.95 -6.10
N ILE A 12 -9.48 -21.41 -7.15
CA ILE A 12 -10.37 -20.61 -7.99
C ILE A 12 -11.84 -20.68 -7.56
N SER A 13 -12.21 -21.73 -6.83
CA SER A 13 -13.55 -21.94 -6.28
C SER A 13 -13.46 -22.54 -4.88
N PRO A 14 -14.19 -22.01 -3.90
CA PRO A 14 -14.27 -22.63 -2.58
C PRO A 14 -14.83 -24.06 -2.64
N VAL A 15 -15.65 -24.39 -3.65
CA VAL A 15 -16.23 -25.74 -3.82
C VAL A 15 -15.15 -26.77 -4.15
N ASP A 16 -14.13 -26.38 -4.91
CA ASP A 16 -13.05 -27.29 -5.30
C ASP A 16 -12.24 -27.74 -4.07
N LEU A 17 -12.25 -26.95 -2.99
CA LEU A 17 -11.65 -27.35 -1.71
C LEU A 17 -12.30 -28.60 -1.10
N THR A 18 -13.52 -28.93 -1.51
CA THR A 18 -14.19 -30.16 -1.05
C THR A 18 -13.67 -31.43 -1.73
N LEU A 19 -12.84 -31.27 -2.75
CA LEU A 19 -12.21 -32.37 -3.50
C LEU A 19 -10.81 -32.72 -2.98
N VAL A 20 -10.20 -31.87 -2.15
CA VAL A 20 -8.88 -32.14 -1.56
C VAL A 20 -9.02 -33.26 -0.52
N ALA A 21 -8.02 -34.14 -0.41
CA ALA A 21 -8.08 -35.35 0.41
C ALA A 21 -8.29 -35.04 1.91
N GLU A 22 -7.89 -33.87 2.37
CA GLU A 22 -8.04 -33.38 3.73
C GLU A 22 -9.49 -33.01 4.08
N HIS A 23 -10.34 -32.77 3.07
CA HIS A 23 -11.74 -32.43 3.30
C HIS A 23 -12.57 -33.68 3.66
N ARG A 24 -12.80 -33.86 4.96
CA ARG A 24 -13.52 -35.04 5.49
C ARG A 24 -15.02 -34.82 5.71
N ARG A 25 -15.60 -33.72 5.21
CA ARG A 25 -17.01 -33.36 5.40
C ARG A 25 -17.76 -33.31 4.07
N GLY A 26 -19.09 -33.29 4.12
CA GLY A 26 -19.90 -33.07 2.93
C GLY A 26 -19.71 -31.68 2.32
N HIS A 27 -20.05 -31.51 1.05
CA HIS A 27 -19.96 -30.24 0.32
C HIS A 27 -20.65 -29.06 1.04
N GLY A 28 -21.83 -29.29 1.64
CA GLY A 28 -22.57 -28.26 2.38
C GLY A 28 -21.82 -27.70 3.59
N ALA A 29 -20.90 -28.46 4.19
CA ALA A 29 -20.12 -28.02 5.33
C ALA A 29 -19.14 -26.89 4.97
N MET A 30 -18.73 -26.78 3.71
CA MET A 30 -17.89 -25.66 3.23
C MET A 30 -18.65 -24.34 3.33
N TYR A 31 -19.88 -24.29 2.79
CA TYR A 31 -20.72 -23.10 2.85
C TYR A 31 -21.16 -22.79 4.29
N GLU A 32 -21.41 -23.81 5.11
CA GLU A 32 -21.66 -23.60 6.53
C GLU A 32 -20.45 -22.95 7.22
N ALA A 33 -19.22 -23.39 6.92
CA ALA A 33 -18.01 -22.77 7.43
C ALA A 33 -17.82 -21.32 6.94
N LEU A 34 -18.19 -21.00 5.70
CA LEU A 34 -18.14 -19.60 5.23
C LEU A 34 -19.19 -18.71 5.90
N ASN A 35 -20.38 -19.24 6.16
CA ASN A 35 -21.49 -18.47 6.72
C ASN A 35 -21.44 -18.33 8.25
N ARG A 36 -20.97 -19.38 8.95
CA ARG A 36 -21.00 -19.48 10.42
C ARG A 36 -19.64 -19.71 11.05
N GLY A 37 -18.63 -20.01 10.24
CA GLY A 37 -17.28 -20.19 10.74
C GLY A 37 -16.69 -18.89 11.25
N ASN A 38 -15.74 -19.02 12.15
CA ASN A 38 -14.97 -17.90 12.66
C ASN A 38 -13.49 -18.24 12.53
N VAL A 39 -12.69 -17.22 12.23
CA VAL A 39 -11.24 -17.29 12.24
C VAL A 39 -10.76 -16.33 13.31
N ASP A 40 -9.96 -16.84 14.24
CA ASP A 40 -9.24 -15.98 15.16
C ASP A 40 -8.10 -15.28 14.39
N VAL A 41 -8.43 -14.12 13.81
CA VAL A 41 -7.50 -13.35 12.99
C VAL A 41 -6.30 -12.86 13.83
N SER A 42 -6.53 -12.55 15.10
CA SER A 42 -5.45 -12.13 16.01
C SER A 42 -4.45 -13.26 16.23
N ARG A 43 -4.94 -14.48 16.50
CA ARG A 43 -4.08 -15.66 16.60
C ARG A 43 -3.38 -15.98 15.29
N LEU A 44 -4.06 -15.84 14.14
CA LEU A 44 -3.44 -16.03 12.83
C LEU A 44 -2.28 -15.06 12.61
N ARG A 45 -2.44 -13.78 12.97
CA ARG A 45 -1.36 -12.77 12.89
C ARG A 45 -0.16 -13.15 13.75
N GLN A 46 -0.40 -13.55 14.99
CA GLN A 46 0.67 -14.00 15.89
C GLN A 46 1.44 -15.19 15.31
N VAL A 47 0.74 -16.17 14.72
CA VAL A 47 1.39 -17.29 14.02
C VAL A 47 2.24 -16.81 12.86
N LEU A 48 1.74 -15.88 12.03
CA LEU A 48 2.50 -15.30 10.92
C LEU A 48 3.73 -14.51 11.39
N ALA A 49 3.61 -13.75 12.48
CA ALA A 49 4.73 -13.01 13.08
C ALA A 49 5.78 -13.94 13.70
N GLY A 50 5.37 -15.13 14.15
CA GLY A 50 6.26 -16.18 14.62
C GLY A 50 7.05 -16.88 13.51
N LEU A 51 6.71 -16.70 12.23
CA LEU A 51 7.48 -17.26 11.10
C LEU A 51 8.74 -16.41 10.84
N PRO A 52 9.77 -16.96 10.17
CA PRO A 52 10.90 -16.16 9.68
C PRO A 52 10.39 -15.01 8.80
N ILE A 53 10.71 -13.77 9.18
CA ILE A 53 10.33 -12.58 8.42
C ILE A 53 11.52 -12.16 7.54
N PRO A 54 11.32 -11.92 6.23
CA PRO A 54 12.36 -11.41 5.35
C PRO A 54 12.98 -10.12 5.88
N GLN A 55 14.30 -10.05 5.78
CA GLN A 55 15.09 -8.88 6.15
C GLN A 55 15.77 -8.29 4.91
N ALA A 56 16.04 -7.00 4.96
CA ALA A 56 16.88 -6.29 4.01
C ALA A 56 18.37 -6.68 4.20
N ALA A 57 19.24 -6.20 3.30
CA ALA A 57 20.62 -6.67 3.19
C ALA A 57 21.47 -6.27 4.39
N ASP A 58 21.02 -5.27 5.14
CA ASP A 58 21.59 -4.79 6.39
C ASP A 58 20.92 -5.42 7.64
N GLY A 59 20.16 -6.51 7.47
CA GLY A 59 19.44 -7.20 8.55
C GLY A 59 18.16 -6.50 9.01
N ARG A 60 17.79 -5.40 8.36
CA ARG A 60 16.66 -4.56 8.77
C ARG A 60 15.32 -5.13 8.31
N LEU A 61 14.30 -5.09 9.16
CA LEU A 61 12.92 -5.35 8.73
C LEU A 61 12.39 -4.15 7.91
N VAL A 62 11.87 -4.42 6.72
CA VAL A 62 11.27 -3.42 5.84
C VAL A 62 9.83 -3.82 5.54
N LEU A 63 8.88 -2.99 5.95
CA LEU A 63 7.45 -3.25 5.81
C LEU A 63 6.85 -2.24 4.83
N ALA A 64 6.23 -2.72 3.76
CA ALA A 64 5.45 -1.90 2.85
C ALA A 64 3.97 -1.91 3.25
N VAL A 65 3.34 -0.74 3.13
CA VAL A 65 1.91 -0.56 3.40
C VAL A 65 1.22 -0.03 2.15
N ASP A 66 0.20 -0.75 1.70
CA ASP A 66 -0.59 -0.35 0.54
C ASP A 66 -2.06 -0.76 0.66
N ILE A 67 -2.94 -0.03 -0.03
CA ILE A 67 -4.36 -0.35 -0.11
C ILE A 67 -4.64 -0.99 -1.47
N SER A 68 -5.20 -2.21 -1.41
CA SER A 68 -5.71 -2.91 -2.58
C SER A 68 -7.23 -3.03 -2.52
N HIS A 69 -7.88 -2.79 -3.65
CA HIS A 69 -9.34 -2.81 -3.74
C HIS A 69 -9.86 -4.17 -4.21
N GLY A 70 -10.62 -4.85 -3.35
CA GLY A 70 -11.43 -6.02 -3.71
C GLY A 70 -12.69 -5.59 -4.45
N LEU A 71 -12.58 -5.33 -5.76
CA LEU A 71 -13.71 -4.86 -6.58
C LEU A 71 -14.81 -5.92 -6.68
N ARG A 72 -16.05 -5.50 -6.42
CA ARG A 72 -17.25 -6.35 -6.46
C ARG A 72 -18.46 -5.56 -6.96
N PRO A 73 -18.47 -5.16 -8.25
CA PRO A 73 -19.57 -4.39 -8.82
C PRO A 73 -20.92 -5.12 -8.71
N ASN A 74 -20.91 -6.43 -8.89
CA ASN A 74 -22.13 -7.26 -8.95
C ASN A 74 -22.65 -7.72 -7.57
N ALA A 75 -21.96 -7.40 -6.47
CA ALA A 75 -22.33 -7.87 -5.14
C ALA A 75 -23.35 -6.94 -4.46
N LEU A 76 -24.47 -6.65 -5.13
CA LEU A 76 -25.39 -5.55 -4.79
C LEU A 76 -25.87 -5.55 -3.33
N THR A 77 -26.09 -6.74 -2.76
CA THR A 77 -26.61 -6.95 -1.41
C THR A 77 -25.52 -7.01 -0.33
N SER A 78 -24.25 -7.00 -0.72
CA SER A 78 -23.15 -7.07 0.25
C SER A 78 -22.94 -5.72 0.92
N ALA A 79 -22.97 -5.73 2.25
CA ALA A 79 -22.88 -4.55 3.10
C ALA A 79 -21.52 -3.83 2.99
N ASP A 80 -21.52 -2.56 3.39
CA ASP A 80 -20.32 -1.76 3.64
C ASP A 80 -19.33 -1.73 2.46
N ARG A 81 -19.83 -1.82 1.22
CA ARG A 81 -19.02 -1.58 0.03
C ARG A 81 -18.78 -0.08 -0.14
N LEU A 82 -17.56 0.26 -0.54
CA LEU A 82 -17.12 1.62 -0.82
C LEU A 82 -16.89 1.81 -2.31
N PHE A 83 -16.95 3.06 -2.74
CA PHE A 83 -16.52 3.46 -4.07
C PHE A 83 -14.99 3.48 -4.12
N CYS A 84 -14.43 2.38 -4.61
CA CYS A 84 -13.00 2.20 -4.73
C CYS A 84 -12.49 2.92 -5.98
N HIS A 85 -11.42 3.71 -5.84
CA HIS A 85 -10.77 4.37 -6.96
C HIS A 85 -10.00 3.34 -7.81
N VAL A 86 -10.24 3.36 -9.11
CA VAL A 86 -9.60 2.50 -10.11
C VAL A 86 -8.93 3.41 -11.13
N TYR A 87 -7.60 3.39 -11.13
CA TYR A 87 -6.81 4.11 -12.11
C TYR A 87 -7.11 3.60 -13.52
N GLY A 88 -7.29 4.53 -14.46
CA GLY A 88 -7.40 4.18 -15.88
C GLY A 88 -6.16 3.43 -16.35
N ARG A 89 -6.31 2.15 -16.71
CA ARG A 89 -5.29 1.36 -17.44
C ARG A 89 -5.76 1.11 -18.88
N ASN A 90 -4.81 0.98 -19.80
CA ASN A 90 -5.03 0.61 -21.20
C ASN A 90 -5.96 1.55 -21.99
N GLY A 91 -5.61 2.84 -22.09
CA GLY A 91 -6.27 3.77 -23.01
C GLY A 91 -7.61 4.35 -22.56
N ARG A 92 -8.05 4.04 -21.33
CA ARG A 92 -9.17 4.76 -20.70
C ARG A 92 -8.70 6.13 -20.23
N SER A 93 -9.41 7.18 -20.64
CA SER A 93 -9.05 8.58 -20.41
C SER A 93 -9.38 9.12 -19.01
N SER A 94 -10.06 8.33 -18.16
CA SER A 94 -10.44 8.77 -16.82
C SER A 94 -10.37 7.67 -15.78
N ASP A 95 -10.04 8.09 -14.56
CA ASP A 95 -10.20 7.31 -13.35
C ASP A 95 -11.67 6.98 -13.10
N GLN A 96 -11.93 5.80 -12.53
CA GLN A 96 -13.28 5.31 -12.26
C GLN A 96 -13.46 4.98 -10.78
N PHE A 97 -14.71 5.03 -10.33
CA PHE A 97 -15.10 4.50 -9.03
C PHE A 97 -15.90 3.22 -9.23
N THR A 98 -15.43 2.11 -8.66
CA THR A 98 -16.09 0.81 -8.74
C THR A 98 -16.44 0.33 -7.33
N PRO A 99 -17.67 -0.13 -7.07
CA PRO A 99 -18.04 -0.68 -5.76
C PRO A 99 -17.15 -1.87 -5.38
N GLY A 100 -16.66 -1.88 -4.15
CA GLY A 100 -15.80 -2.94 -3.62
C GLY A 100 -15.41 -2.69 -2.17
N TRP A 101 -14.38 -3.38 -1.70
CA TRP A 101 -13.82 -3.16 -0.37
C TRP A 101 -12.33 -2.81 -0.45
N PRO A 102 -11.89 -1.68 0.13
CA PRO A 102 -10.48 -1.39 0.30
C PRO A 102 -9.92 -2.24 1.45
N TYR A 103 -8.79 -2.88 1.19
CA TYR A 103 -8.01 -3.61 2.18
C TYR A 103 -6.63 -2.98 2.29
N SER A 104 -6.26 -2.57 3.50
CA SER A 104 -4.92 -2.13 3.86
C SER A 104 -4.05 -3.35 4.17
N PHE A 105 -2.99 -3.54 3.39
CA PHE A 105 -2.03 -4.64 3.55
C PHE A 105 -0.74 -4.12 4.16
N VAL A 106 -0.15 -4.90 5.06
CA VAL A 106 1.24 -4.74 5.51
C VAL A 106 2.00 -5.98 5.09
N ALA A 107 3.09 -5.80 4.34
CA ALA A 107 3.92 -6.89 3.86
C ALA A 107 5.40 -6.63 4.14
N ALA A 108 6.12 -7.65 4.60
CA ALA A 108 7.56 -7.62 4.70
C ALA A 108 8.20 -7.76 3.32
N LEU A 109 9.19 -6.92 3.04
CA LEU A 109 9.95 -6.91 1.80
C LEU A 109 11.25 -7.67 1.98
N GLU A 110 11.60 -8.50 1.00
CA GLU A 110 12.89 -9.17 0.97
C GLU A 110 13.96 -8.35 0.22
N THR A 111 15.22 -8.72 0.44
CA THR A 111 16.32 -8.22 -0.40
C THR A 111 16.23 -8.69 -1.83
N GLY A 112 16.58 -7.80 -2.76
CA GLY A 112 16.90 -8.17 -4.13
C GLY A 112 16.00 -7.49 -5.14
N ARG A 113 16.04 -8.00 -6.37
CA ARG A 113 15.21 -7.53 -7.49
C ARG A 113 14.06 -8.50 -7.75
N THR A 114 13.29 -8.75 -6.71
CA THR A 114 12.14 -9.64 -6.75
C THR A 114 10.88 -8.83 -6.45
N SER A 115 9.73 -9.38 -6.86
CA SER A 115 8.42 -8.88 -6.47
C SER A 115 7.83 -9.68 -5.32
N TRP A 116 8.64 -10.55 -4.69
CA TRP A 116 8.19 -11.37 -3.58
C TRP A 116 8.12 -10.52 -2.32
N CYS A 117 7.07 -10.74 -1.56
CA CYS A 117 6.87 -10.14 -0.25
C CYS A 117 6.07 -11.13 0.60
N GLN A 118 6.18 -11.00 1.91
CA GLN A 118 5.40 -11.78 2.85
C GLN A 118 4.32 -10.89 3.47
N PRO A 119 3.02 -11.08 3.12
CA PRO A 119 1.94 -10.42 3.82
C PRO A 119 1.93 -10.79 5.31
N LEU A 120 1.91 -9.80 6.17
CA LEU A 120 1.84 -9.96 7.63
C LEU A 120 0.44 -9.65 8.16
N ASP A 121 -0.24 -8.66 7.57
CA ASP A 121 -1.60 -8.31 7.95
C ASP A 121 -2.41 -7.74 6.78
N ALA A 122 -3.73 -7.93 6.86
CA ALA A 122 -4.71 -7.33 5.99
C ALA A 122 -5.90 -6.82 6.84
N VAL A 123 -6.24 -5.55 6.69
CA VAL A 123 -7.36 -4.92 7.40
C VAL A 123 -8.32 -4.34 6.38
N ARG A 124 -9.59 -4.74 6.47
CA ARG A 124 -10.67 -4.13 5.70
C ARG A 124 -10.96 -2.73 6.22
N LEU A 125 -10.94 -1.74 5.35
CA LEU A 125 -11.27 -0.36 5.67
C LEU A 125 -12.78 -0.15 5.54
N GLY A 126 -13.40 0.30 6.62
CA GLY A 126 -14.83 0.59 6.69
C GLY A 126 -15.19 2.02 6.27
N PRO A 127 -16.49 2.30 6.00
CA PRO A 127 -16.98 3.62 5.59
C PRO A 127 -16.66 4.74 6.59
N GLU A 128 -16.72 4.43 7.88
CA GLU A 128 -16.60 5.42 8.96
C GLU A 128 -15.13 5.65 9.40
N GLY A 129 -14.17 4.90 8.84
CA GLY A 129 -12.78 4.91 9.30
C GLY A 129 -11.92 5.97 8.64
N ASP A 130 -11.15 6.73 9.42
CA ASP A 130 -10.01 7.46 8.88
C ASP A 130 -8.93 6.45 8.46
N VAL A 131 -8.66 6.39 7.16
CA VAL A 131 -7.68 5.49 6.55
C VAL A 131 -6.31 5.57 7.24
N VAL A 132 -5.85 6.78 7.56
CA VAL A 132 -4.53 6.96 8.17
C VAL A 132 -4.52 6.49 9.63
N GLU A 133 -5.60 6.69 10.37
CA GLU A 133 -5.70 6.19 11.75
C GLU A 133 -5.83 4.67 11.79
N ALA A 134 -6.66 4.11 10.91
CA ALA A 134 -6.79 2.67 10.75
C ALA A 134 -5.45 2.01 10.36
N THR A 135 -4.73 2.59 9.41
CA THR A 135 -3.40 2.13 9.01
C THR A 135 -2.37 2.31 10.13
N ALA A 136 -2.40 3.42 10.87
CA ALA A 136 -1.47 3.60 11.99
C ALA A 136 -1.72 2.56 13.10
N ALA A 137 -2.98 2.29 13.43
CA ALA A 137 -3.34 1.24 14.38
C ALA A 137 -2.93 -0.16 13.87
N GLN A 138 -3.05 -0.41 12.57
CA GLN A 138 -2.57 -1.62 11.93
C GLN A 138 -1.05 -1.78 12.06
N VAL A 139 -0.29 -0.76 11.67
CA VAL A 139 1.18 -0.78 11.72
C VAL A 139 1.68 -0.95 13.15
N ARG A 140 1.02 -0.31 14.14
CA ARG A 140 1.37 -0.50 15.56
C ARG A 140 1.34 -1.96 15.96
N ARG A 141 0.24 -2.66 15.68
CA ARG A 141 0.12 -4.10 15.99
C ARG A 141 1.17 -4.94 15.26
N VAL A 142 1.34 -4.71 13.96
CA VAL A 142 2.31 -5.47 13.14
C VAL A 142 3.76 -5.20 13.56
N VAL A 143 4.06 -4.09 14.23
CA VAL A 143 5.39 -3.81 14.80
C VAL A 143 5.55 -4.43 16.18
N GLU A 144 4.48 -4.49 16.97
CA GLU A 144 4.48 -5.13 18.29
C GLU A 144 4.64 -6.66 18.17
N ASP A 145 3.96 -7.32 17.22
CA ASP A 145 4.01 -8.78 17.10
C ASP A 145 5.44 -9.34 16.89
N PRO A 146 6.29 -8.80 15.99
CA PRO A 146 7.68 -9.25 15.84
C PRO A 146 8.53 -9.05 17.09
N ILE A 147 8.27 -8.00 17.88
CA ILE A 147 8.98 -7.76 19.15
C ILE A 147 8.58 -8.83 20.16
N GLU A 148 7.28 -9.11 20.29
CA GLU A 148 6.77 -10.18 21.16
C GLU A 148 7.24 -11.56 20.73
N MET A 149 7.47 -11.77 19.43
CA MET A 149 7.95 -13.04 18.85
C MET A 149 9.49 -13.13 18.73
N ASP A 150 10.22 -12.26 19.41
CA ASP A 150 11.70 -12.27 19.46
C ASP A 150 12.37 -12.16 18.08
N ARG A 151 11.70 -11.48 17.14
CA ARG A 151 12.17 -11.21 15.77
C ARG A 151 12.86 -9.86 15.62
N TRP A 152 12.76 -9.00 16.64
CA TRP A 152 13.43 -7.72 16.74
C TRP A 152 13.83 -7.46 18.19
N HIS A 153 15.05 -6.98 18.41
CA HIS A 153 15.62 -6.71 19.73
C HIS A 153 16.11 -5.28 19.88
N LEU A 154 16.20 -4.81 21.13
CA LEU A 154 16.85 -3.54 21.42
C LEU A 154 18.32 -3.59 20.97
N GLY A 155 18.69 -2.70 20.04
CA GLY A 155 20.01 -2.67 19.41
C GLY A 155 19.97 -3.05 17.93
N ASP A 156 18.90 -3.68 17.48
CA ASP A 156 18.61 -3.84 16.05
C ASP A 156 18.28 -2.49 15.41
N ARG A 157 18.34 -2.46 14.08
CA ARG A 157 17.89 -1.27 13.34
C ARG A 157 16.39 -1.10 13.49
N ASP A 158 15.95 0.15 13.65
CA ASP A 158 14.53 0.52 13.61
C ASP A 158 13.87 -0.06 12.35
N ILE A 159 12.64 -0.55 12.47
CA ILE A 159 11.89 -1.15 11.36
C ILE A 159 11.54 -0.05 10.34
N LEU A 160 11.83 -0.26 9.06
CA LEU A 160 11.49 0.72 8.02
C LEU A 160 10.06 0.51 7.57
N ILE A 161 9.19 1.50 7.76
CA ILE A 161 7.83 1.46 7.23
C ILE A 161 7.75 2.33 5.97
N VAL A 162 7.38 1.71 4.86
CA VAL A 162 7.31 2.32 3.53
C VAL A 162 5.87 2.58 3.13
N PHE A 163 5.55 3.84 2.83
CA PHE A 163 4.22 4.28 2.39
C PHE A 163 4.26 4.99 1.03
N ASP A 164 3.22 4.83 0.21
CA ASP A 164 3.01 5.72 -0.92
C ASP A 164 2.44 7.10 -0.47
N ALA A 165 2.30 8.03 -1.42
CA ALA A 165 1.92 9.40 -1.19
C ALA A 165 0.52 9.61 -0.61
N GLY A 166 -0.34 8.59 -0.67
CA GLY A 166 -1.70 8.62 -0.13
C GLY A 166 -1.76 8.80 1.39
N TYR A 167 -0.77 8.30 2.14
CA TYR A 167 -0.84 8.20 3.61
C TYR A 167 -0.35 9.44 4.37
N GLY A 168 0.42 10.31 3.71
CA GLY A 168 1.00 11.49 4.34
C GLY A 168 2.04 11.15 5.42
N ALA A 169 3.28 10.89 4.99
CA ALA A 169 4.39 10.48 5.85
C ALA A 169 4.57 11.29 7.17
N PRO A 170 4.41 12.64 7.21
CA PRO A 170 4.54 13.38 8.46
C PRO A 170 3.47 13.03 9.51
N ARG A 171 2.22 12.82 9.11
CA ARG A 171 1.16 12.39 10.04
C ARG A 171 1.43 10.99 10.55
N MET A 172 1.87 10.10 9.67
CA MET A 172 2.21 8.73 10.05
C MET A 172 3.39 8.67 11.02
N SER A 173 4.45 9.43 10.76
CA SER A 173 5.59 9.57 11.69
C SER A 173 5.15 10.06 13.07
N HIS A 174 4.19 10.99 13.15
CA HIS A 174 3.61 11.44 14.42
C HIS A 174 2.81 10.34 15.13
N LEU A 175 1.95 9.62 14.40
CA LEU A 175 1.08 8.58 14.95
C LEU A 175 1.85 7.34 15.41
N LEU A 176 3.01 7.06 14.80
CA LEU A 176 3.86 5.92 15.12
C LEU A 176 4.97 6.23 16.14
N ARG A 177 4.97 7.42 16.75
CA ARG A 177 5.96 7.76 17.78
C ARG A 177 5.89 6.79 18.96
N GLY A 178 7.07 6.49 19.50
CA GLY A 178 7.28 5.55 20.60
C GLY A 178 7.54 4.11 20.15
N LEU A 179 7.46 3.82 18.85
CA LEU A 179 7.86 2.53 18.28
C LEU A 179 9.27 2.61 17.68
N PRO A 180 10.00 1.48 17.59
CA PRO A 180 11.31 1.41 16.94
C PRO A 180 11.16 1.41 15.41
N VAL A 181 10.67 2.52 14.85
CA VAL A 181 10.32 2.62 13.43
C VAL A 181 10.87 3.90 12.80
N GLU A 182 11.35 3.78 11.56
CA GLU A 182 11.53 4.92 10.67
C GLU A 182 10.46 4.91 9.59
N VAL A 183 9.92 6.08 9.27
CA VAL A 183 8.88 6.24 8.25
C VAL A 183 9.50 6.78 6.96
N LEU A 184 9.46 5.99 5.91
CA LEU A 184 9.77 6.40 4.55
C LEU A 184 8.47 6.52 3.76
N GLY A 185 8.13 7.73 3.33
CA GLY A 185 6.95 7.90 2.48
C GLY A 185 7.19 8.88 1.36
N ARG A 186 6.57 8.60 0.21
CA ARG A 186 6.54 9.55 -0.90
C ARG A 186 5.73 10.78 -0.48
N MET A 187 6.23 11.99 -0.70
CA MET A 187 5.44 13.19 -0.47
C MET A 187 4.63 13.54 -1.73
N ARG A 188 3.34 13.86 -1.56
CA ARG A 188 2.53 14.40 -2.66
C ARG A 188 3.08 15.75 -3.13
N SER A 189 3.13 15.96 -4.44
CA SER A 189 3.65 17.17 -5.08
C SER A 189 2.80 18.42 -4.83
N ASP A 190 1.54 18.23 -4.44
CA ASP A 190 0.59 19.30 -4.08
C ASP A 190 0.80 19.86 -2.66
N ARG A 191 1.70 19.27 -1.85
CA ARG A 191 2.01 19.75 -0.51
C ARG A 191 2.76 21.09 -0.55
N VAL A 192 2.57 21.91 0.49
CA VAL A 192 3.24 23.19 0.68
C VAL A 192 4.11 23.12 1.93
N MET A 193 5.42 23.30 1.78
CA MET A 193 6.37 23.29 2.89
C MET A 193 6.46 24.68 3.50
N ARG A 194 6.27 24.79 4.82
CA ARG A 194 6.33 26.07 5.52
C ARG A 194 7.49 26.10 6.50
N LYS A 195 8.22 27.21 6.52
CA LYS A 195 9.27 27.44 7.53
C LYS A 195 8.65 27.91 8.85
N PRO A 196 9.29 27.62 10.00
CA PRO A 196 8.89 28.20 11.27
C PRO A 196 9.00 29.73 11.22
N VAL A 197 8.11 30.40 11.95
CA VAL A 197 8.18 31.84 12.15
C VAL A 197 9.42 32.14 13.00
N PRO A 198 10.26 33.12 12.62
CA PRO A 198 11.43 33.45 13.43
C PRO A 198 10.97 33.97 14.80
N VAL A 199 11.73 33.62 15.83
CA VAL A 199 11.62 34.18 17.17
C VAL A 199 12.83 35.09 17.43
N PRO A 200 12.64 36.34 17.91
CA PRO A 200 11.36 36.97 18.25
C PRO A 200 10.54 37.39 17.02
N TRP A 201 9.21 37.31 17.13
CA TRP A 201 8.30 37.86 16.13
C TRP A 201 8.08 39.35 16.40
N ILE A 202 8.28 40.18 15.38
CA ILE A 202 8.02 41.63 15.44
C ILE A 202 6.70 41.88 14.72
N SER A 203 5.74 42.51 15.42
CA SER A 203 4.43 42.85 14.84
C SER A 203 4.60 43.86 13.70
N PRO A 204 3.90 43.67 12.56
CA PRO A 204 3.79 44.71 11.54
C PRO A 204 3.15 45.99 12.14
N PRO A 205 3.41 47.17 11.55
CA PRO A 205 2.82 48.45 11.98
C PRO A 205 1.29 48.44 12.00
N GLN A 206 0.66 47.65 11.12
CA GLN A 206 -0.79 47.50 11.03
C GLN A 206 -1.38 46.60 12.14
N GLY A 207 -0.54 46.07 13.03
CA GLY A 207 -0.94 45.09 14.03
C GLY A 207 -1.23 43.71 13.44
N GLY A 208 -1.48 42.73 14.31
CA GLY A 208 -1.93 41.40 13.91
C GLY A 208 -1.53 40.30 14.88
N ARG A 209 -2.14 39.13 14.74
CA ARG A 209 -1.71 37.92 15.45
C ARG A 209 -0.42 37.40 14.81
N PRO A 210 0.57 36.93 15.60
CA PRO A 210 1.71 36.21 15.04
C PRO A 210 1.23 35.09 14.10
N PRO A 211 1.74 35.02 12.86
CA PRO A 211 1.38 33.94 11.95
C PRO A 211 1.84 32.60 12.55
N LYS A 212 1.09 31.52 12.30
CA LYS A 212 1.52 30.18 12.75
C LYS A 212 2.76 29.70 12.00
N HIS A 213 2.92 30.12 10.74
CA HIS A 213 3.97 29.69 9.83
C HIS A 213 4.39 30.81 8.87
N ARG A 214 5.60 30.75 8.30
CA ARG A 214 5.98 31.63 7.19
C ARG A 214 5.22 31.29 5.90
N GLN A 215 5.42 32.13 4.88
CA GLN A 215 5.01 31.83 3.51
C GLN A 215 5.55 30.46 3.09
N GLY A 216 4.67 29.66 2.50
CA GLY A 216 4.98 28.30 2.11
C GLY A 216 5.57 28.23 0.71
N VAL A 217 6.38 27.21 0.48
CA VAL A 217 6.91 26.85 -0.84
C VAL A 217 6.18 25.59 -1.32
N PRO A 218 5.42 25.63 -2.42
CA PRO A 218 4.81 24.44 -3.00
C PRO A 218 5.88 23.41 -3.41
N LEU A 219 5.68 22.15 -3.06
CA LEU A 219 6.65 21.08 -3.35
C LEU A 219 6.84 20.88 -4.85
N ARG A 220 5.79 21.04 -5.66
CA ARG A 220 5.88 21.07 -7.12
C ARG A 220 6.84 22.13 -7.69
N GLN A 221 7.15 23.18 -6.94
CA GLN A 221 8.07 24.27 -7.31
C GLN A 221 9.42 24.16 -6.59
N ALA A 222 9.64 23.09 -5.83
CA ALA A 222 10.78 22.93 -4.93
C ALA A 222 12.08 22.46 -5.60
N GLY A 223 12.29 22.75 -6.90
CA GLY A 223 13.54 22.44 -7.61
C GLY A 223 14.81 23.03 -6.97
N HIS A 224 14.65 23.88 -5.94
CA HIS A 224 15.72 24.54 -5.20
C HIS A 224 15.93 24.00 -3.77
N LEU A 225 15.12 23.04 -3.28
CA LEU A 225 15.27 22.49 -1.93
C LEU A 225 16.42 21.46 -1.82
N GLY A 226 17.01 21.04 -2.94
CA GLY A 226 18.11 20.07 -3.01
C GLY A 226 19.45 20.67 -3.41
N ARG A 227 20.01 21.59 -2.62
CA ARG A 227 21.47 21.82 -2.61
C ARG A 227 22.02 21.41 -1.26
N ALA A 228 22.27 20.11 -1.10
CA ALA A 228 23.23 19.64 -0.11
C ALA A 228 24.59 20.29 -0.41
N GLY A 229 25.29 20.73 0.64
CA GLY A 229 26.59 21.40 0.55
C GLY A 229 27.60 20.62 -0.31
N ARG A 230 28.48 21.35 -1.00
CA ARG A 230 29.57 20.79 -1.80
C ARG A 230 30.51 19.96 -0.91
N GLY A 231 30.27 18.66 -0.82
CA GLY A 231 31.24 17.65 -0.44
C GLY A 231 31.83 17.00 -1.70
N ASN A 232 33.16 16.90 -1.76
CA ASN A 232 33.97 16.50 -2.92
C ASN A 232 33.42 15.27 -3.68
N ARG A 233 33.11 15.47 -4.97
CA ARG A 233 32.86 14.37 -5.92
C ARG A 233 34.17 13.97 -6.59
N THR A 234 34.78 12.89 -6.12
CA THR A 234 35.71 12.09 -6.93
C THR A 234 34.89 11.35 -7.99
N GLY A 235 35.27 11.52 -9.26
CA GLY A 235 34.47 11.15 -10.42
C GLY A 235 34.27 9.65 -10.60
N ARG A 236 33.02 9.27 -10.88
CA ARG A 236 32.69 8.15 -11.77
C ARG A 236 31.65 8.64 -12.77
N ARG A 237 31.98 8.53 -14.06
CA ARG A 237 31.10 8.89 -15.18
C ARG A 237 29.92 7.90 -15.22
N PRO A 238 28.67 8.36 -15.39
CA PRO A 238 27.57 7.45 -15.69
C PRO A 238 27.74 6.88 -17.10
N VAL A 239 27.55 5.58 -17.22
CA VAL A 239 27.51 4.85 -18.50
C VAL A 239 26.28 5.32 -19.28
N ARG A 240 26.49 5.80 -20.51
CA ARG A 240 25.42 6.16 -21.44
C ARG A 240 24.85 4.88 -22.03
N HIS A 241 23.55 4.65 -21.87
CA HIS A 241 22.84 3.66 -22.68
C HIS A 241 22.55 4.26 -24.06
N HIS A 242 23.03 3.60 -25.11
CA HIS A 242 22.65 3.88 -26.49
C HIS A 242 21.16 3.57 -26.71
N PRO A 243 20.41 4.39 -27.47
CA PRO A 243 19.10 4.00 -28.01
C PRO A 243 19.30 2.84 -28.98
N ARG A 244 18.45 1.82 -28.90
CA ARG A 244 18.37 0.76 -29.93
C ARG A 244 17.56 1.30 -31.11
N ASP A 245 18.16 1.26 -32.28
CA ASP A 245 17.49 1.49 -33.57
C ASP A 245 16.56 0.31 -33.93
N GLY A 246 15.41 0.64 -34.53
CA GLY A 246 14.72 -0.19 -35.52
C GLY A 246 13.64 -1.16 -35.02
N LEU A 247 12.40 -0.67 -34.84
CA LEU A 247 11.19 -1.48 -35.07
C LEU A 247 10.57 -1.02 -36.39
N GLY A 248 10.31 -1.97 -37.29
CA GLY A 248 9.74 -1.74 -38.62
C GLY A 248 8.34 -1.11 -38.61
N PRO A 249 7.76 -0.85 -39.80
CA PRO A 249 6.51 -0.11 -39.92
C PRO A 249 5.34 -0.78 -39.19
N HIS A 250 4.49 0.07 -38.61
CA HIS A 250 3.27 -0.33 -37.92
C HIS A 250 2.33 -1.17 -38.82
N PRO A 251 1.67 -2.22 -38.29
CA PRO A 251 0.56 -2.86 -38.98
C PRO A 251 -0.61 -1.86 -39.17
N PRO A 252 -1.40 -2.02 -40.24
CA PRO A 252 -2.56 -1.15 -40.49
C PRO A 252 -3.60 -1.26 -39.37
N PRO A 253 -4.43 -0.21 -39.18
CA PRO A 253 -5.49 -0.23 -38.18
C PRO A 253 -6.53 -1.33 -38.50
N PRO A 254 -7.18 -1.91 -37.48
CA PRO A 254 -8.24 -2.89 -37.68
C PRO A 254 -9.46 -2.24 -38.35
N ASP A 255 -10.12 -3.00 -39.21
CA ASP A 255 -11.35 -2.59 -39.91
C ASP A 255 -12.45 -2.15 -38.93
N HIS A 256 -13.19 -1.11 -39.34
CA HIS A 256 -14.37 -0.66 -38.61
C HIS A 256 -15.38 -1.81 -38.44
N PRO A 257 -16.00 -1.97 -37.26
CA PRO A 257 -17.05 -2.94 -37.08
C PRO A 257 -18.23 -2.63 -38.01
N LEU A 258 -18.62 -3.64 -38.80
CA LEU A 258 -19.82 -3.61 -39.62
C LEU A 258 -21.03 -3.18 -38.77
N ARG A 259 -21.72 -2.13 -39.21
CA ARG A 259 -23.03 -1.75 -38.67
C ARG A 259 -23.97 -2.93 -38.89
N VAL A 260 -24.37 -3.58 -37.80
CA VAL A 260 -25.51 -4.51 -37.82
C VAL A 260 -26.77 -3.64 -37.73
N ASP A 261 -27.50 -3.55 -38.83
CA ASP A 261 -28.80 -2.88 -38.85
C ASP A 261 -29.76 -3.58 -37.90
N ARG A 262 -30.45 -2.78 -37.07
CA ARG A 262 -31.52 -3.27 -36.21
C ARG A 262 -32.72 -3.67 -37.09
N PRO A 263 -33.34 -4.84 -36.89
CA PRO A 263 -34.58 -5.16 -37.57
C PRO A 263 -35.68 -4.19 -37.15
N HIS A 264 -36.45 -3.71 -38.13
CA HIS A 264 -37.63 -2.89 -37.92
C HIS A 264 -38.76 -3.73 -37.33
N ARG A 265 -39.21 -3.31 -36.14
CA ARG A 265 -40.45 -3.65 -35.40
C ARG A 265 -40.86 -5.12 -35.29
#